data_AF-A0A6N8Z5P1-F1
#
_entry.id   AF-A0A6N8Z5P1-F1
#
_cell.length_a   1.000
_cell.length_b   1.000
_cell.length_c   1.000
_cell.angle_alpha   90.00
_cell.angle_beta   90.00
_cell.angle_gamma   90.00
#
_symmetry.space_group_name_H-M   'P 1'
#
loop_
_entity.id
_entity.type
_entity.pdbx_description
1 polymer ?
#
loop_
_entity_poly.entity_id
_entity_poly.type
_entity_poly.pdbx_seq_one_letter_code
_entity_poly.pdbx_strand_id
1 'polypeptide(L)' 'MGPLGMTELLLILVVVLLIFGASRLPGVGSALGKGIRSFKTSVTGEDESTRREESSTEAGSEDRRS' A
#
# COMPACT_ATOMS: atom_id res chain seq x y z
N MET A 1 18.62 14.95 22.04
CA MET A 1 18.04 13.82 21.30
C MET A 1 16.81 14.34 20.58
N GLY A 2 17.01 14.95 19.41
CA GLY A 2 15.91 15.50 18.63
C GLY A 2 15.05 14.38 18.05
N PRO A 3 13.74 14.58 17.86
CA PRO A 3 12.91 13.59 17.19
C PRO A 3 13.51 13.33 15.80
N LEU A 4 13.52 12.06 15.41
CA LEU A 4 14.01 11.61 14.10
C LEU A 4 13.46 12.55 13.02
N GLY A 5 14.36 13.26 12.35
CA GLY A 5 13.98 14.22 11.33
C GLY A 5 13.36 13.50 10.13
N MET A 6 12.68 14.26 9.26
CA MET A 6 12.17 13.74 7.99
C MET A 6 13.28 13.06 7.17
N THR A 7 14.52 13.54 7.28
CA THR A 7 15.71 12.98 6.62
C THR A 7 16.05 11.58 7.13
N GLU A 8 16.14 11.35 8.45
CA GLU A 8 16.37 10.00 8.98
C GLU A 8 15.25 9.02 8.62
N LEU A 9 14.00 9.47 8.65
CA LEU A 9 12.85 8.63 8.31
C LEU A 9 12.90 8.22 6.83
N LEU A 10 13.30 9.13 5.94
CA LEU A 10 13.51 8.85 4.52
C LEU A 10 14.67 7.87 4.30
N LEU A 11 15.76 8.00 5.06
CA LEU A 11 16.89 7.09 4.97
C LEU A 11 16.53 5.67 5.41
N ILE A 12 15.76 5.52 6.50
CA ILE A 12 15.20 4.24 6.94
C ILE A 12 14.27 3.66 5.87
N LEU A 13 13.39 4.48 5.30
CA LEU A 13 12.48 4.07 4.23
C LEU A 13 13.24 3.52 3.02
N VAL A 14 14.34 4.16 2.62
CA VAL A 14 15.20 3.69 1.53
C VAL A 14 15.79 2.31 1.85
N VAL A 15 16.30 2.09 3.07
CA VAL A 15 16.85 0.79 3.47
C VAL A 15 15.77 -0.30 3.44
N VAL A 16 14.57 0.00 3.97
CA VAL A 16 13.42 -0.92 3.91
C VAL A 16 13.05 -1.23 2.46
N LEU A 17 13.04 -0.23 1.58
CA LEU A 17 12.77 -0.41 0.15
C LEU A 17 13.82 -1.26 -0.56
N LEU A 18 15.09 -1.23 -0.14
CA LEU A 18 16.12 -2.13 -0.68
C LEU A 18 15.89 -3.59 -0.27
N ILE A 19 15.41 -3.83 0.94
CA ILE A 19 15.15 -5.19 1.46
C ILE A 19 13.87 -5.76 0.85
N PHE A 20 12.77 -5.00 0.90
CA PHE A 20 11.45 -5.47 0.46
C PHE A 20 11.17 -5.21 -1.02
N GLY A 21 11.88 -4.28 -1.65
CA GLY A 21 11.61 -3.79 -3.00
C GLY A 21 10.46 -2.80 -3.06
N ALA A 22 10.56 -1.79 -3.95
CA ALA A 22 9.50 -0.81 -4.17
C ALA A 22 8.19 -1.43 -4.68
N SER A 23 8.23 -2.60 -5.32
CA SER A 23 7.04 -3.28 -5.84
C SER A 23 6.13 -3.86 -4.76
N ARG A 24 6.63 -4.10 -3.54
CA ARG A 24 5.82 -4.66 -2.43
C ARG A 24 5.10 -3.57 -1.63
N LEU A 25 5.63 -2.35 -1.62
CA LEU A 25 5.06 -1.19 -0.93
C LEU A 25 3.61 -0.86 -1.35
N PRO A 26 3.27 -0.77 -2.66
CA PRO A 26 1.90 -0.45 -3.09
C PRO A 26 0.91 -1.55 -2.69
N GLY A 27 1.27 -2.83 -2.80
CA GLY A 27 0.39 -3.94 -2.40
C GLY A 27 0.05 -3.90 -0.89
N VAL A 28 1.08 -3.70 -0.05
CA VAL A 28 0.90 -3.58 1.41
C VAL A 28 0.14 -2.30 1.76
N GLY A 29 0.45 -1.18 1.12
CA GLY A 29 -0.24 0.10 1.31
C GLY A 29 -1.71 0.04 0.91
N SER A 30 -2.06 -0.62 -0.20
CA SER A 30 -3.45 -0.82 -0.62
C SER A 30 -4.23 -1.68 0.37
N ALA A 31 -3.63 -2.75 0.90
CA ALA A 31 -4.27 -3.61 1.90
C ALA A 31 -4.48 -2.88 3.24
N LEU A 32 -3.45 -2.18 3.73
CA LEU A 32 -3.53 -1.35 4.93
C LEU A 32 -4.53 -0.21 4.77
N GLY A 33 -4.53 0.46 3.62
CA GLY A 33 -5.46 1.55 3.31
C GLY A 33 -6.92 1.09 3.33
N LYS A 34 -7.22 -0.08 2.74
CA LYS A 34 -8.55 -0.71 2.81
C LYS A 34 -8.94 -1.02 4.26
N GLY A 35 -8.03 -1.58 5.06
CA GLY A 35 -8.26 -1.87 6.48
C GLY A 35 -8.52 -0.61 7.33
N ILE A 36 -7.71 0.44 7.14
CA ILE A 36 -7.87 1.73 7.83
C ILE A 36 -9.17 2.41 7.40
N ARG A 37 -9.53 2.35 6.11
CA ARG A 37 -10.82 2.88 5.60
C ARG A 37 -12.00 2.18 6.28
N SER A 38 -12.01 0.84 6.30
CA SER A 38 -13.04 0.07 7.01
C SER A 38 -13.08 0.38 8.50
N PHE A 39 -11.91 0.44 9.16
CA PHE A 39 -11.84 0.77 10.59
C PHE A 39 -12.41 2.16 10.87
N LYS A 40 -12.06 3.16 10.06
CA LYS A 40 -12.57 4.53 10.18
C LYS A 40 -14.09 4.57 9.96
N THR A 41 -14.60 3.90 8.93
CA THR A 41 -16.05 3.81 8.65
C THR A 41 -16.80 3.18 9.82
N SER A 42 -16.30 2.09 10.41
CA SER A 42 -16.94 1.45 11.57
C SER A 42 -16.90 2.31 12.84
N VAL A 43 -15.83 3.09 13.04
CA VAL A 43 -15.67 3.94 14.23
C VAL A 43 -16.47 5.24 14.12
N THR A 44 -16.55 5.85 12.93
CA THR A 44 -17.20 7.14 12.74
C THR A 44 -18.65 7.02 12.25
N GLY A 45 -19.08 5.83 11.78
CA GLY A 45 -20.44 5.60 11.29
C GLY A 45 -20.74 6.28 9.94
N GLU A 46 -19.72 6.84 9.28
CA GLU A 46 -19.83 7.40 7.93
C GLU A 46 -19.76 6.26 6.90
N ASP A 47 -20.93 5.79 6.48
CA ASP A 47 -21.13 4.81 5.41
C ASP A 47 -20.71 5.42 4.06
N GLU A 48 -19.44 5.28 3.68
CA GLU A 48 -18.98 5.73 2.38
C GLU A 48 -18.89 4.55 1.41
N SER A 49 -19.92 4.43 0.57
CA SER A 49 -19.98 3.53 -0.57
C SER A 49 -18.91 3.89 -1.62
N THR A 50 -17.67 3.49 -1.40
CA THR A 50 -16.60 3.57 -2.40
C THR A 50 -16.39 2.21 -3.06
N ARG A 51 -17.06 2.08 -4.20
CA ARG A 51 -16.77 1.15 -5.31
C ARG A 51 -15.41 1.52 -5.94
N ARG A 52 -14.76 0.50 -6.55
CA ARG A 52 -13.52 0.52 -7.37
C ARG A 52 -12.20 0.56 -6.60
N GLU A 53 -11.47 -0.55 -6.58
CA GLU A 53 -10.48 -0.86 -7.63
C GLU A 53 -9.78 -2.19 -7.32
N GLU A 54 -10.22 -3.18 -8.08
CA GLU A 54 -9.45 -4.31 -8.54
C GLU A 54 -8.48 -3.73 -9.59
N SER A 55 -7.21 -3.56 -9.25
CA SER A 55 -6.21 -3.22 -10.25
C SER A 55 -4.87 -3.82 -9.87
N SER A 56 -4.31 -4.54 -10.83
CA SER A 56 -2.97 -5.14 -10.86
C SER A 56 -2.82 -6.53 -10.22
N THR A 57 -3.61 -7.50 -10.67
CA THR A 57 -3.13 -8.89 -10.84
C THR A 57 -3.38 -9.30 -12.28
N GLU A 58 -2.62 -8.74 -13.21
CA GLU A 58 -2.41 -9.33 -14.55
C GLU A 58 -1.24 -8.59 -15.23
N ALA A 59 -0.04 -8.87 -14.73
CA ALA A 59 1.19 -8.58 -15.46
C ALA A 59 2.02 -9.87 -15.47
N GLY A 60 1.79 -10.69 -16.49
CA GLY A 60 2.62 -11.85 -16.83
C GLY A 60 1.94 -13.20 -16.67
N SER A 61 1.39 -13.74 -17.76
CA SER A 61 1.67 -15.10 -18.22
C SER A 61 1.05 -15.34 -19.59
N GLU A 62 1.92 -15.37 -20.61
CA GLU A 62 1.92 -16.39 -21.66
C GLU A 62 0.59 -16.78 -22.33
N ASP A 63 0.11 -15.92 -23.24
CA ASP A 63 -0.61 -16.43 -24.41
C ASP A 63 0.40 -16.79 -25.51
N ARG A 64 1.13 -17.89 -25.26
CA ARG A 64 1.77 -18.70 -26.29
C ARG A 64 0.79 -19.79 -26.73
N ARG A 65 -0.38 -19.46 -27.28
CA ARG A 65 -1.16 -20.44 -28.06
C ARG A 65 -2.35 -19.82 -28.80
N SER A 66 -2.12 -19.37 -30.03
CA SER A 66 -2.95 -19.70 -31.21
C SER A 66 -2.28 -19.20 -32.49
#